data_AF-A0A534NVL5-F1
#
_entry.id   AF-A0A534NVL5-F1
#
_cell.length_a   1.000
_cell.length_b   1.000
_cell.length_c   1.000
_cell.angle_alpha   90.00
_cell.angle_beta   90.00
_cell.angle_gamma   90.00
#
_symmetry.space_group_name_H-M   'P 1'
#
loop_
_entity.id
_entity.type
_entity.pdbx_description
1 polymer ?
#
loop_
_entity_poly.entity_id
_entity_poly.type
_entity_poly.pdbx_seq_one_letter_code
_entity_poly.pdbx_strand_id
1 'polypeptide(L)'
;VPSLMLRVANARGNQVVEAQLRLGLLSSEITAEGESVRRMHDLRLVRPSTAVFALSLLVVHPIDEKSVLWGKTVEALRAMSAELYVSLTGLDETFNQTIHSRHAYTIDEILWGRRFVDLIGPLPDGRIAIDYTKFHQTRPAPLDQRGTG
;
A
#
# COMPACT_ATOMS: atom_id res chain seq x y z
N VAL A 1 -8.87 4.78 -13.20
CA VAL A 1 -8.68 3.36 -12.81
C VAL A 1 -8.74 3.30 -11.29
N PRO A 2 -9.53 2.39 -10.71
CA PRO A 2 -9.51 2.13 -9.27
C PRO A 2 -8.09 1.78 -8.79
N SER A 3 -7.77 2.09 -7.54
CA SER A 3 -6.42 1.84 -7.00
C SER A 3 -6.48 1.43 -5.54
N LEU A 4 -5.66 0.45 -5.18
CA LEU A 4 -5.34 0.11 -3.80
C LEU A 4 -4.22 1.06 -3.32
N MET A 5 -4.42 1.68 -2.15
CA MET A 5 -3.48 2.67 -1.62
C MET A 5 -3.11 2.35 -0.18
N LEU A 6 -1.84 2.52 0.17
CA LEU A 6 -1.35 2.51 1.55
C LEU A 6 -0.35 3.65 1.77
N ARG A 7 -0.11 4.00 3.03
CA ARG A 7 0.87 5.02 3.40
C ARG A 7 2.00 4.41 4.19
N VAL A 8 3.20 4.91 3.91
CA VAL A 8 4.39 4.64 4.71
C VAL A 8 4.94 5.98 5.18
N ALA A 9 5.43 6.02 6.42
CA ALA A 9 6.08 7.19 7.00
C ALA A 9 7.43 6.80 7.60
N ASN A 10 8.40 7.70 7.48
CA ASN A 10 9.64 7.59 8.23
C ASN A 10 9.45 8.28 9.58
N ALA A 11 9.38 7.49 10.65
CA ALA A 11 9.29 8.00 12.02
C ALA A 11 10.66 8.34 12.61
N ARG A 12 11.75 8.01 11.91
CA ARG A 12 13.13 8.32 12.30
C ARG A 12 13.49 9.60 11.57
N GLY A 13 13.90 10.65 12.27
CA GLY A 13 14.20 11.97 11.69
C GLY A 13 15.43 12.01 10.77
N ASN A 14 15.78 10.89 10.16
CA ASN A 14 16.88 10.69 9.23
C ASN A 14 16.34 10.32 7.84
N GLN A 15 17.23 9.94 6.92
CA GLN A 15 16.86 9.50 5.58
C GLN A 15 17.12 8.01 5.41
N VAL A 16 16.24 7.38 4.63
CA VAL A 16 16.44 6.04 4.10
C VAL A 16 16.72 6.16 2.61
N VAL A 17 17.92 5.76 2.20
CA VAL A 17 18.39 5.83 0.81
C VAL A 17 18.09 4.52 0.08
N GLU A 18 17.85 4.63 -1.22
CA GLU A 18 17.48 3.50 -2.10
C GLU A 18 16.30 2.69 -1.52
N ALA A 19 15.27 3.40 -1.04
CA ALA A 19 14.11 2.76 -0.45
C ALA A 19 13.30 2.02 -1.52
N GLN A 20 13.12 0.72 -1.32
CA GLN A 20 12.36 -0.19 -2.17
C GLN A 20 11.10 -0.64 -1.45
N LEU A 21 9.97 -0.59 -2.16
CA LEU A 21 8.66 -1.01 -1.72
C LEU A 21 8.22 -2.24 -2.52
N ARG A 22 7.71 -3.25 -1.82
CA ARG A 22 7.00 -4.37 -2.44
C ARG A 22 5.63 -4.53 -1.79
N LEU A 23 4.66 -4.87 -2.63
CA LEU A 23 3.30 -5.20 -2.22
C LEU A 23 2.94 -6.53 -2.87
N GLY A 24 2.44 -7.47 -2.08
CA GLY A 24 1.99 -8.78 -2.56
C GLY A 24 0.61 -9.13 -2.02
N LEU A 25 -0.11 -9.96 -2.75
CA LEU A 25 -1.36 -10.58 -2.32
C LEU A 25 -1.09 -12.07 -2.09
N LEU A 26 -1.25 -12.53 -0.86
CA LEU A 26 -1.28 -13.94 -0.52
C LEU A 26 -2.73 -14.41 -0.55
N SER A 27 -3.05 -15.44 -1.33
CA SER A 27 -4.41 -15.99 -1.37
C SER A 27 -4.42 -17.49 -1.58
N SER A 28 -5.49 -18.15 -1.14
CA SER A 28 -5.76 -19.55 -1.42
C SER A 28 -6.33 -19.72 -2.84
N GLU A 29 -5.82 -20.71 -3.57
CA GLU A 29 -6.23 -21.07 -4.92
C GLU A 29 -6.40 -22.58 -5.01
N ILE A 30 -7.28 -23.02 -5.92
CA ILE A 30 -7.42 -24.43 -6.27
C ILE A 30 -6.66 -24.67 -7.56
N THR A 31 -5.74 -25.64 -7.56
CA THR A 31 -4.99 -26.02 -8.77
C THR A 31 -5.87 -26.80 -9.75
N ALA A 32 -5.37 -27.06 -10.96
CA ALA A 32 -6.09 -27.86 -11.95
C ALA A 32 -6.34 -29.31 -11.46
N GLU A 33 -5.49 -29.78 -10.56
CA GLU A 33 -5.54 -31.11 -9.94
C GLU A 33 -6.48 -31.15 -8.71
N GLY A 34 -7.08 -30.02 -8.33
CA GLY A 34 -8.02 -29.92 -7.20
C GLY A 34 -7.35 -29.68 -5.84
N GLU A 35 -6.05 -29.38 -5.79
CA GLU A 35 -5.33 -29.12 -4.54
C GLU A 35 -5.48 -27.65 -4.12
N SER A 36 -5.65 -27.41 -2.82
CA SER A 36 -5.66 -26.05 -2.27
C SER A 36 -4.24 -25.58 -1.96
N VAL A 37 -3.80 -24.50 -2.61
CA VAL A 37 -2.47 -23.91 -2.44
C VAL A 37 -2.53 -22.44 -2.05
N ARG A 38 -1.60 -21.97 -1.21
CA ARG A 38 -1.41 -20.54 -0.92
C ARG A 38 -0.42 -19.96 -1.91
N ARG A 39 -0.84 -19.00 -2.72
CA ARG A 39 0.00 -18.34 -3.74
C ARG A 39 0.22 -16.88 -3.40
N MET A 40 1.46 -16.43 -3.53
CA MET A 40 1.85 -15.02 -3.44
C MET A 40 1.87 -14.40 -4.85
N HIS A 41 1.19 -13.28 -5.02
CA HIS A 41 1.19 -12.48 -6.24
C HIS A 41 1.76 -11.11 -5.99
N ASP A 42 2.81 -10.73 -6.72
CA ASP A 42 3.33 -9.37 -6.65
C ASP A 42 2.34 -8.38 -7.28
N LEU A 43 1.99 -7.35 -6.51
CA LEU A 43 1.12 -6.27 -6.95
C LEU A 43 1.96 -5.10 -7.47
N ARG A 44 1.82 -4.79 -8.76
CA ARG A 44 2.56 -3.71 -9.44
C ARG A 44 2.34 -2.36 -8.76
N LEU A 45 3.41 -1.69 -8.34
CA LEU A 45 3.32 -0.33 -7.80
C LEU A 45 3.55 0.72 -8.90
N VAL A 46 2.90 1.87 -8.80
CA VAL A 46 3.19 3.04 -9.66
C VAL A 46 4.64 3.49 -9.48
N ARG A 47 5.10 3.51 -8.23
CA ARG A 47 6.47 3.83 -7.84
C ARG A 47 6.96 2.80 -6.82
N PRO A 48 7.69 1.75 -7.25
CA PRO A 48 8.20 0.72 -6.36
C PRO A 48 9.46 1.13 -5.60
N SER A 49 10.09 2.26 -5.94
CA SER A 49 11.28 2.75 -5.24
C SER A 49 11.41 4.27 -5.26
N THR A 50 12.21 4.78 -4.33
CA THR A 50 12.64 6.18 -4.28
C THR A 50 14.11 6.25 -3.84
N ALA A 51 14.87 7.18 -4.42
CA ALA A 51 16.26 7.39 -4.05
C ALA A 51 16.39 7.86 -2.59
N VAL A 52 15.44 8.67 -2.12
CA VAL A 52 15.40 9.20 -0.75
C VAL A 52 13.99 9.07 -0.19
N PHE A 53 13.91 8.51 1.02
CA PHE A 53 12.69 8.43 1.83
C PHE A 53 12.93 9.08 3.20
N ALA A 54 12.40 10.30 3.38
CA ALA A 54 12.60 11.09 4.59
C ALA A 54 11.32 11.35 5.39
N LEU A 55 10.15 11.32 4.75
CA LEU A 55 8.90 11.82 5.34
C LEU A 55 7.75 10.81 5.22
N SER A 56 7.01 10.84 4.11
CA SER A 56 5.93 9.89 3.84
C SER A 56 5.77 9.64 2.35
N LEU A 57 5.29 8.45 2.00
CA LEU A 57 4.98 8.05 0.64
C LEU A 57 3.56 7.48 0.60
N LEU A 58 2.81 7.89 -0.42
CA LEU A 58 1.60 7.19 -0.83
C LEU A 58 1.99 6.10 -1.81
N VAL A 59 1.79 4.85 -1.41
CA VAL A 59 2.03 3.67 -2.23
C VAL A 59 0.73 3.35 -2.95
N VAL A 60 0.80 3.22 -4.29
CA VAL A 60 -0.37 3.05 -5.15
C VAL A 60 -0.17 1.84 -6.03
N HIS A 61 -1.10 0.90 -5.95
CA HIS A 61 -1.28 -0.19 -6.90
C HIS A 61 -2.51 0.09 -7.75
N PRO A 62 -2.36 0.34 -9.07
CA PRO A 62 -3.50 0.50 -9.96
C PRO A 62 -4.17 -0.87 -10.18
N ILE A 63 -5.48 -0.93 -10.01
CA ILE A 63 -6.28 -2.11 -10.28
C ILE A 63 -6.79 -1.98 -11.73
N ASP A 64 -5.91 -2.27 -12.68
CA ASP A 64 -6.22 -2.41 -14.12
C ASP A 64 -6.32 -3.88 -14.51
N GLU A 65 -6.62 -4.18 -15.78
CA GLU A 65 -6.79 -5.56 -16.30
C GLU A 65 -5.60 -6.49 -16.07
N LYS A 66 -4.41 -5.96 -15.74
CA LYS A 66 -3.21 -6.75 -15.43
C LYS A 66 -3.08 -7.06 -13.94
N SER A 67 -3.92 -6.46 -13.10
CA SER A 67 -3.95 -6.72 -11.66
C SER A 67 -4.73 -8.00 -11.35
N VAL A 68 -4.21 -8.82 -10.43
CA VAL A 68 -4.94 -9.99 -9.90
C VAL A 68 -6.18 -9.60 -9.07
N LEU A 69 -6.29 -8.33 -8.69
CA LEU A 69 -7.46 -7.76 -8.02
C LEU A 69 -8.53 -7.29 -9.01
N TRP A 70 -8.24 -7.26 -10.32
CA TRP A 70 -9.18 -6.81 -11.33
C TRP A 70 -10.43 -7.69 -11.33
N GLY A 71 -11.60 -7.05 -11.21
CA GLY A 71 -12.89 -7.75 -11.21
C GLY A 71 -13.16 -8.62 -9.98
N LYS A 72 -12.29 -8.63 -8.97
CA LYS A 72 -12.56 -9.31 -7.69
C LYS A 72 -13.53 -8.48 -6.86
N THR A 73 -14.44 -9.15 -6.17
CA THR A 73 -15.27 -8.54 -5.13
C THR A 73 -14.64 -8.74 -3.75
N VAL A 74 -15.01 -7.91 -2.77
CA VAL A 74 -14.64 -8.12 -1.35
C VAL A 74 -14.97 -9.53 -0.87
N GLU A 75 -16.14 -10.06 -1.22
CA GLU A 75 -16.58 -11.41 -0.84
C GLU A 75 -15.69 -12.48 -1.46
N ALA A 76 -15.29 -12.31 -2.72
CA ALA A 76 -14.37 -13.22 -3.39
C ALA A 76 -12.98 -13.21 -2.73
N LEU A 77 -12.47 -12.03 -2.37
CA LEU A 77 -11.20 -11.89 -1.67
C LEU A 77 -11.24 -12.54 -0.28
N ARG A 78 -12.35 -12.40 0.46
CA ARG A 78 -12.56 -13.10 1.73
C ARG A 78 -12.62 -14.61 1.57
N ALA A 79 -13.35 -15.11 0.57
CA ALA A 79 -13.47 -16.54 0.30
C ALA A 79 -12.13 -17.19 -0.03
N MET A 80 -11.20 -16.41 -0.60
CA MET A 80 -9.82 -16.83 -0.88
C MET A 80 -8.86 -16.63 0.30
N SER A 81 -9.36 -16.24 1.48
CA SER A 81 -8.56 -15.88 2.65
C SER A 81 -7.42 -14.91 2.31
N ALA A 82 -7.69 -13.92 1.47
CA ALA A 82 -6.66 -13.07 0.92
C ALA A 82 -6.04 -12.15 1.99
N GLU A 83 -4.74 -11.89 1.87
CA GLU A 83 -3.97 -11.00 2.74
C GLU A 83 -2.98 -10.20 1.92
N LEU A 84 -2.86 -8.91 2.21
CA LEU A 84 -1.86 -8.04 1.59
C LEU A 84 -0.60 -8.03 2.44
N TYR A 85 0.56 -8.22 1.82
CA TYR A 85 1.86 -8.07 2.45
C TYR A 85 2.58 -6.87 1.85
N VAL A 86 2.94 -5.91 2.69
CA VAL A 86 3.79 -4.78 2.30
C VAL A 86 5.16 -4.92 2.93
N SER A 87 6.20 -4.56 2.18
CA SER A 87 7.54 -4.43 2.72
C SER A 87 8.24 -3.18 2.19
N LEU A 88 9.06 -2.58 3.06
CA LEU A 88 10.01 -1.54 2.73
C LEU A 88 11.41 -2.02 3.11
N THR A 89 12.39 -1.79 2.24
CA THR A 89 13.81 -2.02 2.51
C THR A 89 14.62 -0.84 2.00
N GLY A 90 15.70 -0.46 2.68
CA GLY A 90 16.59 0.61 2.24
C GLY A 90 17.75 0.80 3.20
N LEU A 91 18.67 1.71 2.90
CA LEU A 91 19.83 2.01 3.73
C LEU A 91 19.53 3.20 4.66
N ASP A 92 19.60 3.00 5.97
CA ASP A 92 19.55 4.09 6.94
C ASP A 92 20.88 4.86 6.91
N GLU A 93 20.86 6.14 6.55
CA GLU A 93 22.08 6.95 6.41
C GLU A 93 22.80 7.20 7.74
N THR A 94 22.08 7.19 8.86
CA THR A 94 22.66 7.50 10.17
C THR A 94 23.49 6.34 10.69
N PHE A 95 22.96 5.12 10.57
CA PHE A 95 23.63 3.91 11.04
C PHE A 95 24.43 3.21 9.94
N ASN A 96 24.25 3.63 8.68
CA ASN A 96 24.79 2.98 7.50
C ASN A 96 24.43 1.48 7.45
N GLN A 97 23.17 1.17 7.74
CA GLN A 97 22.65 -0.19 7.84
C GLN A 97 21.38 -0.36 7.02
N THR A 98 21.22 -1.54 6.40
CA THR A 98 19.98 -1.88 5.72
C THR A 98 18.87 -2.11 6.73
N ILE A 99 17.77 -1.38 6.57
CA ILE A 99 16.55 -1.56 7.34
C ILE A 99 15.53 -2.37 6.55
N HIS A 100 14.71 -3.11 7.29
CA HIS A 100 13.55 -3.82 6.74
C HIS A 100 12.34 -3.52 7.60
N SER A 101 11.24 -3.13 6.98
CA SER A 101 9.93 -3.01 7.62
C SER A 101 8.90 -3.79 6.81
N ARG A 102 7.98 -4.45 7.51
CA ARG A 102 6.95 -5.30 6.91
C ARG A 102 5.65 -5.13 7.67
N HIS A 103 4.54 -5.20 6.96
CA HIS A 103 3.21 -5.20 7.55
C HIS A 103 2.28 -6.06 6.69
N ALA A 104 1.25 -6.62 7.31
CA ALA A 104 0.22 -7.37 6.62
C ALA A 104 -1.15 -6.76 6.91
N TYR A 105 -2.04 -6.79 5.92
CA TYR A 105 -3.43 -6.37 6.06
C TYR A 105 -4.35 -7.49 5.61
N THR A 106 -5.34 -7.80 6.42
CA THR A 106 -6.49 -8.61 6.03
C THR A 106 -7.42 -7.81 5.12
N ILE A 107 -8.30 -8.49 4.39
CA ILE A 107 -9.30 -7.82 3.54
C ILE A 107 -10.25 -6.92 4.34
N ASP A 108 -10.52 -7.26 5.59
CA ASP A 108 -11.41 -6.49 6.46
C ASP A 108 -10.78 -5.17 6.97
N GLU A 109 -9.45 -5.05 6.90
CA GLU A 109 -8.74 -3.80 7.20
C GLU A 109 -8.69 -2.85 6.01
N ILE A 110 -9.09 -3.31 4.81
CA ILE A 110 -9.14 -2.47 3.61
C ILE A 110 -10.39 -1.61 3.64
N LEU A 111 -10.19 -0.29 3.59
CA LEU A 111 -11.28 0.67 3.55
C LEU A 111 -11.69 1.00 2.11
N TRP A 112 -12.70 0.29 1.63
CA TRP A 112 -13.27 0.47 0.28
C TRP A 112 -13.98 1.81 0.12
N GLY A 113 -13.85 2.43 -1.05
CA GLY A 113 -14.48 3.72 -1.37
C GLY A 113 -13.97 4.89 -0.54
N ARG A 114 -12.70 4.81 -0.13
CA ARG A 114 -12.03 5.86 0.61
C ARG A 114 -10.72 6.26 -0.06
N ARG A 115 -10.30 7.47 0.25
CA ARG A 115 -8.95 7.97 -0.03
C ARG A 115 -8.39 8.62 1.22
N PHE A 116 -7.07 8.65 1.31
CA PHE A 116 -6.43 9.36 2.40
C PHE A 116 -6.64 10.88 2.33
N VAL A 117 -6.67 11.54 3.48
CA VAL A 117 -6.66 13.01 3.61
C VAL A 117 -5.24 13.53 3.41
N ASP A 118 -5.05 14.66 2.74
CA ASP A 118 -3.73 15.24 2.47
C ASP A 118 -2.96 15.55 3.76
N LEU A 119 -1.69 15.13 3.79
CA LEU A 119 -0.79 15.31 4.96
C LEU A 119 -0.03 16.63 4.91
N ILE A 120 0.13 17.17 3.71
CA ILE A 120 1.00 18.31 3.44
C ILE A 120 0.14 19.57 3.44
N GLY A 121 0.52 20.57 4.23
CA GLY A 121 -0.17 21.85 4.29
C GLY A 121 0.79 23.01 4.59
N PRO A 122 0.38 24.25 4.26
CA PRO A 122 1.16 25.43 4.58
C PRO A 122 1.08 25.77 6.08
N LEU A 123 2.19 26.24 6.62
CA LEU A 123 2.26 26.93 7.90
C LEU A 123 2.03 28.44 7.71
N PRO A 124 1.68 29.19 8.78
CA PRO A 124 1.48 30.64 8.70
C PRO A 124 2.67 31.43 8.17
N ASP A 125 3.89 30.89 8.30
CA ASP A 125 5.14 31.51 7.84
C ASP A 125 5.53 31.11 6.41
N GLY A 126 4.66 30.40 5.68
CA GLY A 126 4.88 29.98 4.30
C GLY A 126 5.70 28.69 4.14
N ARG A 127 6.21 28.10 5.23
CA ARG A 127 6.81 26.76 5.17
C ARG A 127 5.75 25.70 4.93
N ILE A 128 6.17 24.56 4.40
CA ILE A 128 5.33 23.37 4.26
C ILE A 128 5.59 22.43 5.43
N ALA A 129 4.52 21.95 6.06
CA ALA A 129 4.59 20.96 7.13
C ALA A 129 3.81 19.70 6.78
N ILE A 130 4.23 18.60 7.40
CA ILE A 130 3.50 17.34 7.39
C ILE A 130 2.79 17.19 8.73
N ASP A 131 1.47 17.05 8.65
CA ASP A 131 0.60 16.82 9.80
C ASP A 131 0.37 15.31 9.98
N TYR A 132 1.22 14.67 10.79
CA TYR A 132 1.12 13.23 11.07
C TYR A 132 -0.15 12.85 11.85
N THR A 133 -0.88 13.80 12.46
CA THR A 133 -2.19 13.50 13.09
C THR A 133 -3.24 13.07 12.06
N LYS A 134 -3.01 13.40 10.78
CA LYS A 134 -3.83 13.00 9.63
C LYS A 134 -3.33 11.74 8.94
N PHE A 135 -2.27 11.09 9.44
CA PHE A 135 -1.60 9.98 8.75
C PHE A 135 -2.58 8.86 8.35
N HIS A 136 -3.39 8.42 9.31
CA HIS A 136 -4.40 7.37 9.12
C HIS A 136 -5.77 7.91 8.67
N GLN A 137 -5.95 9.23 8.60
CA GLN A 137 -7.25 9.81 8.27
C GLN A 137 -7.61 9.57 6.81
N THR A 138 -8.83 9.12 6.60
CA THR A 138 -9.40 8.86 5.27
C THR A 138 -10.75 9.55 5.14
N ARG A 139 -11.11 9.89 3.92
CA ARG A 139 -12.41 10.48 3.56
C ARG A 139 -13.08 9.64 2.47
N PRO A 140 -14.43 9.66 2.39
CA PRO A 140 -15.14 9.05 1.27
C PRO A 140 -14.60 9.55 -0.08
N ALA A 141 -14.48 8.63 -1.03
CA ALA A 141 -14.16 8.90 -2.42
C ALA A 141 -15.10 8.06 -3.30
N PRO A 142 -15.63 8.61 -4.40
CA PRO A 142 -16.46 7.81 -5.29
C PRO A 142 -15.72 6.56 -5.75
N LEU A 143 -16.29 5.39 -5.48
CA LEU A 143 -15.98 4.19 -6.24
C LEU A 143 -16.57 4.40 -7.64
N ASP A 144 -15.83 4.04 -8.68
CA ASP A 144 -16.41 4.03 -10.01
C ASP A 144 -17.65 3.12 -10.02
N GLN A 145 -18.67 3.49 -10.81
CA GLN A 145 -20.01 2.87 -10.81
C GLN A 145 -20.04 1.39 -11.24
N ARG A 146 -18.91 0.74 -11.53
CA ARG A 146 -18.83 -0.66 -11.97
C ARG A 146 -18.90 -1.69 -10.85
N GLY A 147 -19.04 -1.30 -9.59
CA GLY A 147 -19.34 -2.25 -8.51
C GLY A 147 -18.29 -3.34 -8.28
N THR A 148 -17.08 -3.20 -8.84
CA THR A 148 -15.92 -4.00 -8.44
C THR A 148 -15.36 -3.35 -7.18
N GLY A 149 -16.05 -3.63 -6.08
CA GLY A 149 -15.64 -3.33 -4.72
C GLY A 149 -14.64 -4.34 -4.22
#